data_AF-A0A3N2G2H1-F1
#
_entry.id   AF-A0A3N2G2H1-F1
#
_cell.length_a   1.000
_cell.length_b   1.000
_cell.length_c   1.000
_cell.angle_alpha   90.00
_cell.angle_beta   90.00
_cell.angle_gamma   90.00
#
_symmetry.space_group_name_H-M   'P 1'
#
loop_
_entity.id
_entity.type
_entity.pdbx_description
1 polymer ?
#
loop_
_entity_poly.entity_id
_entity_poly.type
_entity_poly.pdbx_seq_one_letter_code
_entity_poly.pdbx_strand_id
1 'polypeptide(L)'
;MSLVELIVASAISVLLLAIIGSLFVKTMQTQVSVTDTSHTSNSAKVAFDDLQASVRLAVETDVRTPAAMGVDPATGRGDVLVLKTRANQGAVAAVTTWRCVGWYLDPSKKLHKLVRPAQASGTPPTALSPSSWPVVASGVTTKASGGLPFLALDPDPDTEAWYPGSITVALNFQEGTSKVPVGLSSTIVPRRQLQLDGEVSGGVACV
;
A
#
# COMPACT_ATOMS: atom_id res chain seq x y z
N MET A 1 53.29 42.83 15.25
CA MET A 1 52.47 41.98 14.39
C MET A 1 52.87 42.25 12.94
N SER A 2 53.40 41.26 12.24
CA SER A 2 53.92 41.44 10.88
C SER A 2 52.84 41.23 9.81
N LEU A 3 53.02 41.82 8.63
CA LEU A 3 52.11 41.65 7.49
C LEU A 3 51.92 40.16 7.13
N VAL A 4 52.96 39.34 7.32
CA VAL A 4 52.93 37.89 7.10
C VAL A 4 52.00 37.19 8.09
N GLU A 5 52.01 37.57 9.36
CA GLU A 5 51.11 36.99 10.38
C GLU A 5 49.63 37.23 10.04
N LEU A 6 49.31 38.39 9.46
CA LEU A 6 47.95 38.76 9.09
C LEU A 6 47.46 37.97 7.86
N ILE A 7 48.34 37.72 6.88
CA ILE A 7 48.06 36.84 5.74
C ILE A 7 47.83 35.40 6.21
N VAL A 8 48.70 34.87 7.08
CA VAL A 8 48.53 33.51 7.61
C VAL A 8 47.24 33.38 8.43
N ALA A 9 46.93 34.36 9.29
CA ALA A 9 45.70 34.36 10.07
C ALA A 9 44.44 34.38 9.19
N SER A 10 44.42 35.19 8.12
CA SER A 10 43.30 35.23 7.18
C SER A 10 43.16 33.95 6.35
N ALA A 11 44.27 33.35 5.91
CA ALA A 11 44.24 32.06 5.21
C ALA A 11 43.69 30.93 6.09
N ILE A 12 44.12 30.86 7.35
CA ILE A 12 43.59 29.89 8.33
C ILE A 12 42.10 30.14 8.61
N SER A 13 41.68 31.39 8.72
CA SER A 13 40.27 31.75 8.94
C SER A 13 39.38 31.27 7.78
N VAL A 14 39.78 31.51 6.53
CA VAL A 14 39.05 31.04 5.33
C VAL A 14 38.98 29.51 5.30
N LEU A 15 40.07 28.81 5.64
CA LEU A 15 40.09 27.36 5.73
C LEU A 15 39.07 26.83 6.77
N LEU A 16 39.06 27.42 7.97
CA LEU A 16 38.12 27.05 9.03
C LEU A 16 36.66 27.30 8.63
N LEU A 17 36.38 28.45 8.02
CA LEU A 17 35.06 28.78 7.49
C LEU A 17 34.61 27.80 6.41
N ALA A 18 35.51 27.38 5.52
CA ALA A 18 35.19 26.38 4.50
C ALA A 18 34.86 25.01 5.11
N ILE A 19 35.62 24.58 6.13
CA ILE A 19 35.35 23.32 6.85
C ILE A 19 33.99 23.40 7.55
N ILE A 20 33.74 24.45 8.34
CA ILE A 20 32.47 24.64 9.06
C ILE A 20 31.29 24.72 8.08
N GLY A 21 31.44 25.47 6.99
CA GLY A 21 30.44 25.57 5.93
C GLY A 21 30.11 24.21 5.31
N SER A 22 31.13 23.39 5.02
CA SER A 22 30.92 22.05 4.47
C SER A 22 30.18 21.11 5.44
N LEU A 23 30.47 21.20 6.75
CA LEU A 23 29.79 20.42 7.78
C LEU A 23 28.34 20.86 7.96
N PHE A 24 28.09 22.17 7.89
CA PHE A 24 26.74 22.74 7.98
C PHE A 24 25.85 22.28 6.83
N VAL A 25 26.35 22.32 5.59
CA VAL A 25 25.61 21.84 4.41
C VAL A 25 25.28 20.35 4.53
N LYS A 26 26.25 19.52 4.97
CA LYS A 26 26.01 18.08 5.19
C LYS A 26 24.96 17.83 6.28
N THR A 27 24.97 18.63 7.35
CA THR A 27 24.00 18.53 8.44
C THR A 27 22.59 18.86 7.96
N MET A 28 22.42 19.95 7.20
CA MET A 28 21.13 20.31 6.60
C MET A 28 20.60 19.23 5.65
N GLN A 29 21.44 18.70 4.77
CA GLN A 29 21.06 17.62 3.85
C GLN A 29 20.62 16.35 4.61
N THR A 30 21.31 16.04 5.72
CA THR A 30 20.95 14.91 6.58
C THR A 30 19.61 15.11 7.26
N GLN A 31 19.33 16.32 7.77
CA GLN A 31 18.05 16.63 8.42
C GLN A 31 16.86 16.49 7.46
N VAL A 32 17.00 16.99 6.22
CA VAL A 32 15.97 16.82 5.18
C VAL A 32 15.76 15.33 4.89
N SER A 33 16.85 14.57 4.70
CA SER A 33 16.77 13.14 4.43
C SER A 33 16.07 12.34 5.55
N VAL A 34 16.35 12.67 6.82
CA VAL A 34 15.72 12.01 7.98
C VAL A 34 14.24 12.38 8.08
N THR A 35 13.89 13.64 7.81
CA THR A 35 12.51 14.11 7.83
C THR A 35 11.69 13.41 6.73
N ASP A 36 12.21 13.38 5.50
CA ASP A 36 11.57 12.72 4.37
C ASP A 36 11.39 11.21 4.60
N THR A 37 12.41 10.55 5.17
CA THR A 37 12.35 9.13 5.51
C THR A 37 11.31 8.87 6.60
N SER A 38 11.22 9.74 7.60
CA SER A 38 10.24 9.62 8.68
C SER A 38 8.81 9.81 8.17
N HIS A 39 8.58 10.82 7.32
CA HIS A 39 7.30 11.06 6.69
C HIS A 39 6.88 9.88 5.80
N THR A 40 7.78 9.44 4.91
CA THR A 40 7.55 8.27 4.04
C THR A 40 7.21 7.02 4.86
N SER A 41 7.94 6.77 5.95
CA SER A 41 7.70 5.60 6.82
C SER A 41 6.34 5.65 7.50
N ASN A 42 5.93 6.81 7.99
CA ASN A 42 4.63 6.99 8.64
C ASN A 42 3.48 6.83 7.64
N SER A 43 3.57 7.49 6.48
CA SER A 43 2.57 7.38 5.41
C SER A 43 2.47 5.94 4.88
N ALA A 44 3.62 5.28 4.67
CA ALA A 44 3.69 3.88 4.26
C ALA A 44 3.01 2.97 5.27
N LYS A 45 3.31 3.15 6.57
CA LYS A 45 2.73 2.35 7.64
C LYS A 45 1.22 2.52 7.72
N VAL A 46 0.70 3.75 7.65
CA VAL A 46 -0.74 4.01 7.71
C VAL A 46 -1.46 3.34 6.54
N ALA A 47 -0.97 3.51 5.30
CA ALA A 47 -1.58 2.90 4.12
C ALA A 47 -1.51 1.37 4.17
N PHE A 48 -0.38 0.81 4.62
CA PHE A 48 -0.19 -0.64 4.70
C PHE A 48 -1.01 -1.27 5.84
N ASP A 49 -1.08 -0.65 7.02
CA ASP A 49 -1.88 -1.12 8.14
C ASP A 49 -3.38 -1.11 7.78
N ASP A 50 -3.85 -0.09 7.06
CA ASP A 50 -5.23 0.01 6.56
C ASP A 50 -5.53 -1.05 5.49
N LEU A 51 -4.59 -1.32 4.58
CA LEU A 51 -4.69 -2.42 3.64
C LEU A 51 -4.78 -3.77 4.38
N GLN A 52 -3.87 -4.01 5.32
CA GLN A 52 -3.87 -5.23 6.14
C GLN A 52 -5.17 -5.41 6.90
N ALA A 53 -5.68 -4.34 7.52
CA ALA A 53 -6.96 -4.35 8.21
C ALA A 53 -8.11 -4.69 7.26
N SER A 54 -8.11 -4.12 6.05
CA SER A 54 -9.12 -4.39 5.02
C SER A 54 -9.13 -5.86 4.62
N VAL A 55 -7.95 -6.46 4.36
CA VAL A 55 -7.83 -7.88 4.00
C VAL A 55 -8.21 -8.79 5.17
N ARG A 56 -7.78 -8.46 6.41
CA ARG A 56 -8.15 -9.23 7.60
C ARG A 56 -9.66 -9.26 7.87
N LEU A 57 -10.38 -8.22 7.47
CA LEU A 57 -11.83 -8.12 7.62
C LEU A 57 -12.60 -8.64 6.39
N ALA A 58 -11.89 -9.10 5.36
CA ALA A 58 -12.51 -9.60 4.15
C ALA A 58 -13.14 -10.97 4.38
N VAL A 59 -14.32 -11.13 3.81
CA VAL A 59 -15.03 -12.42 3.68
C VAL A 59 -14.81 -12.99 2.29
N GLU A 60 -14.61 -12.12 1.31
CA GLU A 60 -14.32 -12.49 -0.07
C GLU A 60 -13.25 -11.54 -0.61
N THR A 61 -12.33 -12.10 -1.37
CA THR A 61 -11.15 -11.42 -1.90
C THR A 61 -11.02 -11.76 -3.37
N ASP A 62 -10.80 -10.76 -4.19
CA ASP A 62 -10.70 -10.88 -5.63
C ASP A 62 -9.54 -10.02 -6.12
N VAL A 63 -8.58 -10.61 -6.83
CA VAL A 63 -7.40 -9.94 -7.37
C VAL A 63 -7.53 -9.91 -8.87
N ARG A 64 -7.53 -8.71 -9.46
CA ARG A 64 -7.78 -8.47 -10.89
C ARG A 64 -6.64 -7.72 -11.56
N THR A 65 -6.45 -7.95 -12.86
CA THR A 65 -5.55 -7.14 -13.69
C THR A 65 -6.32 -6.01 -14.39
N PRO A 66 -5.67 -4.91 -14.81
CA PRO A 66 -6.36 -3.81 -15.47
C PRO A 66 -6.95 -4.18 -16.85
N ALA A 67 -6.34 -5.14 -17.56
CA ALA A 67 -6.73 -5.55 -18.90
C ALA A 67 -7.84 -6.62 -18.93
N ALA A 68 -7.95 -7.42 -17.87
CA ALA A 68 -9.03 -8.37 -17.67
C ALA A 68 -9.60 -8.10 -16.29
N MET A 69 -10.82 -7.57 -16.23
CA MET A 69 -11.61 -7.41 -15.01
C MET A 69 -12.09 -8.74 -14.40
N GLY A 70 -11.39 -9.84 -14.71
CA GLY A 70 -11.43 -11.09 -13.98
C GLY A 70 -10.07 -11.34 -13.32
N VAL A 71 -10.04 -12.22 -12.34
CA VAL A 71 -8.79 -12.87 -11.91
C VAL A 71 -8.09 -13.37 -13.17
N ASP A 72 -6.80 -13.08 -13.38
CA ASP A 72 -6.03 -13.89 -14.32
C ASP A 72 -5.99 -15.29 -13.71
N PRO A 73 -6.84 -16.23 -14.20
CA PRO A 73 -7.03 -17.50 -13.51
C PRO A 73 -5.77 -18.37 -13.62
N ALA A 74 -4.81 -17.99 -14.45
CA ALA A 74 -3.54 -18.70 -14.59
C ALA A 74 -2.50 -18.29 -13.53
N THR A 75 -2.62 -17.11 -12.91
CA THR A 75 -1.54 -16.61 -12.03
C THR A 75 -1.99 -16.02 -10.69
N GLY A 76 -3.27 -15.67 -10.50
CA GLY A 76 -3.78 -15.11 -9.23
C GLY A 76 -3.17 -13.75 -8.87
N ARG A 77 -2.63 -13.02 -9.84
CA ARG A 77 -1.94 -11.74 -9.62
C ARG A 77 -2.65 -10.58 -10.28
N GLY A 78 -2.48 -9.37 -9.71
CA GLY A 78 -3.16 -8.20 -10.25
C GLY A 78 -2.73 -6.87 -9.64
N ASP A 79 -3.10 -5.79 -10.33
CA ASP A 79 -2.90 -4.42 -9.89
C ASP A 79 -4.09 -3.88 -9.08
N VAL A 80 -5.23 -4.58 -9.15
CA VAL A 80 -6.47 -4.24 -8.44
C VAL A 80 -6.77 -5.36 -7.45
N LEU A 81 -7.04 -4.98 -6.20
CA LEU A 81 -7.52 -5.86 -5.16
C LEU A 81 -8.91 -5.40 -4.73
N VAL A 82 -9.90 -6.27 -4.82
CA VAL A 82 -11.27 -6.03 -4.38
C VAL A 82 -11.58 -6.93 -3.18
N LEU A 83 -12.12 -6.34 -2.14
CA LEU A 83 -12.40 -7.00 -0.87
C LEU A 83 -13.85 -6.74 -0.50
N LYS A 84 -14.55 -7.80 -0.10
CA LYS A 84 -15.86 -7.70 0.53
C LYS A 84 -15.70 -7.82 2.03
N THR A 85 -16.07 -6.78 2.76
CA THR A 85 -15.92 -6.72 4.22
C THR A 85 -17.27 -6.38 4.85
N ARG A 86 -17.49 -6.77 6.12
CA ARG A 86 -18.65 -6.27 6.88
C ARG A 86 -18.38 -4.86 7.39
N ALA A 87 -19.40 -4.01 7.34
CA ALA A 87 -19.40 -2.67 7.89
C ALA A 87 -19.40 -2.70 9.42
N ASN A 88 -20.19 -3.59 10.03
CA ASN A 88 -20.32 -3.76 11.48
C ASN A 88 -20.19 -5.24 11.86
N GLN A 89 -19.38 -5.54 12.87
CA GLN A 89 -19.31 -6.89 13.45
C GLN A 89 -20.59 -7.14 14.28
N GLY A 90 -21.37 -8.17 13.91
CA GLY A 90 -22.56 -8.59 14.66
C GLY A 90 -23.92 -8.19 14.08
N ALA A 91 -23.98 -7.48 12.95
CA ALA A 91 -25.23 -7.21 12.25
C ALA A 91 -25.62 -8.37 11.31
N VAL A 92 -26.89 -8.78 11.35
CA VAL A 92 -27.42 -9.86 10.51
C VAL A 92 -27.61 -9.37 9.07
N ALA A 93 -26.98 -10.08 8.13
CA ALA A 93 -27.22 -10.33 6.69
C ALA A 93 -27.88 -9.29 5.75
N ALA A 94 -28.23 -8.07 6.19
CA ALA A 94 -28.78 -7.07 5.28
C ALA A 94 -27.69 -6.58 4.31
N VAL A 95 -28.02 -6.35 3.04
CA VAL A 95 -27.09 -5.87 2.01
C VAL A 95 -26.35 -4.60 2.45
N THR A 96 -27.01 -3.75 3.24
CA THR A 96 -26.45 -2.52 3.83
C THR A 96 -25.34 -2.76 4.86
N THR A 97 -25.16 -4.00 5.33
CA THR A 97 -24.09 -4.37 6.27
C THR A 97 -22.78 -4.71 5.56
N TRP A 98 -22.77 -4.82 4.23
CA TRP A 98 -21.59 -5.13 3.45
C TRP A 98 -20.99 -3.88 2.84
N ARG A 99 -19.66 -3.82 2.82
CA ARG A 99 -18.89 -2.78 2.15
C ARG A 99 -17.80 -3.41 1.30
N CYS A 100 -17.58 -2.82 0.14
CA CYS A 100 -16.53 -3.20 -0.79
C CYS A 100 -15.37 -2.23 -0.63
N VAL A 101 -14.17 -2.79 -0.48
CA VAL A 101 -12.93 -2.05 -0.41
C VAL A 101 -12.10 -2.42 -1.63
N GLY A 102 -11.83 -1.45 -2.49
CA GLY A 102 -10.95 -1.59 -3.64
C GLY A 102 -9.61 -0.92 -3.36
N TRP A 103 -8.53 -1.60 -3.74
CA TRP A 103 -7.17 -1.09 -3.77
C TRP A 103 -6.63 -1.20 -5.18
N TYR A 104 -5.93 -0.19 -5.66
CA TYR A 104 -5.34 -0.19 -6.99
C TYR A 104 -4.00 0.51 -7.00
N LEU A 105 -2.97 -0.13 -7.57
CA LEU A 105 -1.69 0.52 -7.83
C LEU A 105 -1.63 0.95 -9.30
N ASP A 106 -1.65 2.25 -9.53
CA ASP A 106 -1.56 2.84 -10.87
C ASP A 106 -0.11 2.79 -11.40
N PRO A 107 0.12 2.59 -12.71
CA PRO A 107 1.43 2.76 -13.37
C PRO A 107 2.17 4.07 -13.03
N SER A 108 1.43 5.12 -12.68
CA SER A 108 1.90 6.42 -12.21
C SER A 108 2.40 6.43 -10.76
N LYS A 109 2.59 5.25 -10.16
CA LYS A 109 3.09 5.06 -8.78
C LYS A 109 2.16 5.63 -7.72
N LYS A 110 0.85 5.53 -7.93
CA LYS A 110 -0.17 6.00 -6.99
C LYS A 110 -0.96 4.81 -6.48
N LEU A 111 -1.09 4.71 -5.17
CA LEU A 111 -1.97 3.74 -4.53
C LEU A 111 -3.33 4.41 -4.32
N HIS A 112 -4.35 3.84 -4.91
CA HIS A 112 -5.72 4.29 -4.82
C HIS A 112 -6.52 3.38 -3.90
N LYS A 113 -7.48 3.97 -3.19
CA LYS A 113 -8.44 3.23 -2.35
C LYS A 113 -9.86 3.72 -2.63
N LEU A 114 -10.79 2.79 -2.70
CA LEU A 114 -12.21 3.07 -2.77
C LEU A 114 -12.95 2.25 -1.71
N VAL A 115 -13.88 2.89 -1.00
CA VAL A 115 -14.81 2.19 -0.11
C VAL A 115 -16.23 2.54 -0.55
N ARG A 116 -17.06 1.53 -0.79
CA ARG A 116 -18.48 1.70 -1.18
C ARG A 116 -19.36 0.68 -0.47
N PRO A 117 -20.65 0.97 -0.24
CA PRO A 117 -21.60 -0.05 0.16
C PRO A 117 -21.67 -1.14 -0.93
N ALA A 118 -21.84 -2.39 -0.53
CA ALA A 118 -22.02 -3.48 -1.47
C ALA A 118 -23.39 -3.38 -2.17
N GLN A 119 -23.47 -3.88 -3.41
CA GLN A 119 -24.71 -3.77 -4.20
C GLN A 119 -25.60 -4.99 -3.97
N ALA A 120 -26.92 -4.77 -3.92
CA ALA A 120 -27.91 -5.85 -3.86
C ALA A 120 -27.94 -6.68 -5.16
N SER A 121 -27.43 -6.12 -6.26
CA SER A 121 -27.21 -6.81 -7.53
C SER A 121 -26.08 -7.83 -7.37
N GLY A 122 -26.36 -9.11 -7.66
CA GLY A 122 -25.37 -10.19 -7.67
C GLY A 122 -24.40 -10.15 -8.86
N THR A 123 -24.56 -9.20 -9.79
CA THR A 123 -23.64 -9.01 -10.91
C THR A 123 -22.62 -7.93 -10.60
N PRO A 124 -21.32 -8.26 -10.57
CA PRO A 124 -20.28 -7.27 -10.43
C PRO A 124 -20.23 -6.30 -11.64
N PRO A 125 -20.15 -4.97 -11.49
CA PRO A 125 -19.78 -4.05 -12.56
C PRO A 125 -18.55 -4.52 -13.32
N THR A 126 -18.81 -4.81 -14.59
CA THR A 126 -17.84 -5.20 -15.61
C THR A 126 -16.96 -4.04 -16.06
N ALA A 127 -17.20 -2.81 -15.57
CA ALA A 127 -16.35 -1.64 -15.78
C ALA A 127 -16.02 -0.95 -14.45
N LEU A 128 -14.77 -1.07 -14.00
CA LEU A 128 -14.17 -0.21 -12.99
C LEU A 128 -13.32 0.83 -13.69
N SER A 129 -13.26 2.02 -13.11
CA SER A 129 -12.24 3.02 -13.44
C SER A 129 -11.35 3.23 -12.21
N PRO A 130 -10.41 2.31 -11.91
CA PRO A 130 -9.59 2.41 -10.68
C PRO A 130 -8.74 3.68 -10.61
N SER A 131 -8.37 4.24 -11.77
CA SER A 131 -7.66 5.52 -11.88
C SER A 131 -8.46 6.73 -11.36
N SER A 132 -9.80 6.63 -11.25
CA SER A 132 -10.65 7.69 -10.72
C SER A 132 -10.85 7.58 -9.20
N TRP A 133 -10.29 6.56 -8.56
CA TRP A 133 -10.41 6.37 -7.11
C TRP A 133 -9.54 7.38 -6.36
N PRO A 134 -9.90 7.77 -5.13
CA PRO A 134 -9.04 8.60 -4.30
C PRO A 134 -7.64 8.01 -4.11
N VAL A 135 -6.62 8.85 -4.23
CA VAL A 135 -5.22 8.47 -3.97
C VAL A 135 -5.00 8.51 -2.47
N VAL A 136 -4.48 7.41 -1.91
CA VAL A 136 -4.14 7.30 -0.48
C VAL A 136 -2.64 7.35 -0.22
N ALA A 137 -1.82 6.99 -1.22
CA ALA A 137 -0.37 7.16 -1.15
C ALA A 137 0.21 7.40 -2.55
N SER A 138 1.32 8.12 -2.61
CA SER A 138 2.06 8.41 -3.84
C SER A 138 3.49 7.89 -3.77
N GLY A 139 4.13 7.72 -4.93
CA GLY A 139 5.46 7.14 -5.01
C GLY A 139 5.50 5.66 -4.60
N VAL A 140 4.37 4.97 -4.74
CA VAL A 140 4.25 3.54 -4.42
C VAL A 140 4.67 2.72 -5.62
N THR A 141 5.51 1.73 -5.41
CA THR A 141 5.92 0.76 -6.43
C THR A 141 5.83 -0.65 -5.88
N THR A 142 5.86 -1.64 -6.73
CA THR A 142 5.96 -3.03 -6.31
C THR A 142 7.35 -3.31 -5.75
N LYS A 143 7.44 -4.20 -4.75
CA LYS A 143 8.72 -4.53 -4.13
C LYS A 143 9.69 -5.20 -5.10
N ALA A 144 9.16 -6.05 -5.99
CA ALA A 144 9.89 -6.61 -7.11
C ALA A 144 9.69 -5.75 -8.35
N SER A 145 10.77 -5.38 -9.04
CA SER A 145 10.73 -4.67 -10.32
C SER A 145 9.93 -5.49 -11.33
N GLY A 146 8.84 -4.92 -11.86
CA GLY A 146 7.92 -5.62 -12.78
C GLY A 146 7.07 -6.71 -12.14
N GLY A 147 7.10 -6.86 -10.81
CA GLY A 147 6.18 -7.72 -10.08
C GLY A 147 4.79 -7.09 -9.96
N LEU A 148 3.78 -7.89 -9.60
CA LEU A 148 2.43 -7.42 -9.34
C LEU A 148 2.28 -7.10 -7.84
N PRO A 149 1.54 -6.03 -7.46
CA PRO A 149 1.43 -5.56 -6.08
C PRO A 149 0.65 -6.51 -5.18
N PHE A 150 -0.32 -7.23 -5.77
CA PHE A 150 -1.22 -8.14 -5.09
C PHE A 150 -1.11 -9.53 -5.72
N LEU A 151 -0.90 -10.52 -4.86
CA LEU A 151 -0.88 -11.94 -5.20
C LEU A 151 -1.91 -12.64 -4.32
N ALA A 152 -3.00 -13.09 -4.93
CA ALA A 152 -3.88 -14.08 -4.32
C ALA A 152 -3.11 -15.39 -4.20
N LEU A 153 -3.25 -16.03 -3.05
CA LEU A 153 -2.62 -17.31 -2.78
C LEU A 153 -3.68 -18.39 -2.94
N ASP A 154 -3.44 -19.32 -3.85
CA ASP A 154 -4.29 -20.49 -3.99
C ASP A 154 -4.20 -21.34 -2.72
N PRO A 155 -5.31 -21.94 -2.27
CA PRO A 155 -5.29 -22.89 -1.18
C PRO A 155 -4.47 -24.11 -1.64
N ASP A 156 -3.28 -24.27 -1.07
CA ASP A 156 -2.47 -25.47 -1.28
C ASP A 156 -3.17 -26.64 -0.56
N PRO A 157 -3.62 -27.68 -1.29
CA PRO A 157 -4.39 -28.79 -0.73
C PRO A 157 -3.59 -29.60 0.32
N ASP A 158 -2.27 -29.50 0.32
CA ASP A 158 -1.39 -30.24 1.24
C ASP A 158 -0.99 -29.43 2.48
N THR A 159 -1.36 -28.13 2.53
CA THR A 159 -1.13 -27.31 3.73
C THR A 159 -2.46 -26.96 4.39
N GLU A 160 -2.72 -27.60 5.53
CA GLU A 160 -3.89 -27.44 6.41
C GLU A 160 -4.13 -26.00 6.94
N ALA A 161 -3.32 -25.01 6.50
CA ALA A 161 -3.25 -23.68 7.07
C ALA A 161 -3.60 -22.51 6.10
N TRP A 162 -3.86 -22.78 4.81
CA TRP A 162 -4.07 -21.71 3.83
C TRP A 162 -5.55 -21.50 3.55
N TYR A 163 -6.09 -20.41 4.09
CA TYR A 163 -7.48 -20.03 3.88
C TYR A 163 -7.67 -19.45 2.48
N PRO A 164 -8.76 -19.83 1.78
CA PRO A 164 -9.12 -19.19 0.51
C PRO A 164 -9.24 -17.68 0.72
N GLY A 165 -8.52 -16.92 -0.10
CA GLY A 165 -8.46 -15.47 -0.02
C GLY A 165 -7.29 -14.88 0.78
N SER A 166 -6.31 -15.70 1.15
CA SER A 166 -5.02 -15.18 1.61
C SER A 166 -4.33 -14.39 0.49
N ILE A 167 -3.75 -13.24 0.84
CA ILE A 167 -3.09 -12.35 -0.14
C ILE A 167 -1.70 -12.00 0.36
N THR A 168 -0.72 -12.08 -0.55
CA THR A 168 0.59 -11.47 -0.35
C THR A 168 0.60 -10.08 -0.98
N VAL A 169 1.03 -9.10 -0.19
CA VAL A 169 1.22 -7.71 -0.62
C VAL A 169 2.66 -7.30 -0.39
N ALA A 170 3.30 -6.73 -1.41
CA ALA A 170 4.69 -6.29 -1.34
C ALA A 170 4.87 -4.96 -2.08
N LEU A 171 4.99 -3.88 -1.30
CA LEU A 171 5.03 -2.50 -1.79
C LEU A 171 6.28 -1.77 -1.30
N ASN A 172 6.83 -0.90 -2.14
CA ASN A 172 7.86 0.06 -1.82
C ASN A 172 7.25 1.46 -1.86
N PHE A 173 7.47 2.26 -0.81
CA PHE A 173 7.00 3.64 -0.72
C PHE A 173 8.19 4.58 -0.84
N GLN A 174 8.08 5.60 -1.69
CA GLN A 174 9.12 6.60 -1.88
C GLN A 174 8.47 7.96 -2.13
N GLU A 175 8.46 8.84 -1.13
CA GLU A 175 7.88 10.17 -1.26
C GLU A 175 8.94 11.23 -1.59
N GLY A 176 8.58 12.17 -2.46
CA GLY A 176 9.43 13.30 -2.85
C GLY A 176 10.77 12.89 -3.47
N THR A 177 11.85 13.48 -2.97
CA THR A 177 13.24 13.22 -3.43
C THR A 177 13.98 12.21 -2.58
N SER A 178 13.29 11.52 -1.66
CA SER A 178 13.94 10.53 -0.79
C SER A 178 14.65 9.47 -1.61
N LYS A 179 15.93 9.24 -1.32
CA LYS A 179 16.73 8.20 -1.99
C LYS A 179 16.49 6.81 -1.41
N VAL A 180 15.85 6.71 -0.25
CA VAL A 180 15.68 5.47 0.49
C VAL A 180 14.20 5.08 0.46
N PRO A 181 13.81 4.08 -0.35
CA PRO A 181 12.45 3.57 -0.35
C PRO A 181 12.19 2.75 0.93
N VAL A 182 10.95 2.81 1.42
CA VAL A 182 10.46 1.98 2.53
C VAL A 182 9.71 0.78 1.97
N GLY A 183 10.31 -0.41 2.09
CA GLY A 183 9.71 -1.65 1.60
C GLY A 183 8.89 -2.36 2.67
N LEU A 184 7.59 -2.55 2.44
CA LEU A 184 6.68 -3.30 3.29
C LEU A 184 6.16 -4.53 2.55
N SER A 185 6.21 -5.69 3.20
CA SER A 185 5.77 -6.96 2.61
C SER A 185 5.09 -7.80 3.67
N SER A 186 3.95 -8.40 3.34
CA SER A 186 3.21 -9.25 4.27
C SER A 186 2.31 -10.22 3.51
N THR A 187 2.22 -11.44 4.02
CA THR A 187 1.14 -12.37 3.70
C THR A 187 0.05 -12.18 4.74
N ILE A 188 -1.16 -11.89 4.28
CA ILE A 188 -2.30 -11.54 5.12
C ILE A 188 -3.37 -12.61 4.94
N VAL A 189 -3.74 -13.21 6.06
CA VAL A 189 -4.80 -14.21 6.14
C VAL A 189 -6.09 -13.54 6.62
N PRO A 190 -7.22 -13.65 5.90
CA PRO A 190 -8.52 -13.15 6.34
C PRO A 190 -8.94 -13.80 7.66
N ARG A 191 -9.61 -13.04 8.54
CA ARG A 191 -10.21 -13.63 9.75
C ARG A 191 -11.55 -14.28 9.38
N ARG A 192 -11.81 -15.48 9.89
CA ARG A 192 -13.12 -16.12 9.80
C ARG A 192 -14.16 -15.22 10.46
N GLN A 193 -14.96 -14.55 9.66
CA GLN A 193 -16.18 -13.93 10.16
C GLN A 193 -17.16 -15.07 10.39
N LEU A 194 -17.81 -15.10 11.56
CA LEU A 194 -18.87 -16.06 11.85
C LEU A 194 -19.92 -15.90 10.75
N GLN A 195 -19.98 -16.91 9.88
CA GLN A 195 -21.07 -17.07 8.93
C GLN A 195 -22.29 -17.39 9.77
N LEU A 196 -23.27 -16.49 9.78
CA LEU A 196 -24.49 -16.72 10.55
C LEU A 196 -25.38 -17.68 9.76
N ASP A 197 -26.11 -18.55 10.47
CA ASP A 197 -27.03 -19.49 9.84
C ASP A 197 -28.02 -18.73 8.91
N GLY A 198 -28.06 -19.13 7.64
CA GLY A 198 -28.86 -18.48 6.58
C GLY A 198 -28.09 -17.52 5.67
N GLU A 199 -26.80 -17.29 5.91
CA GLU A 199 -25.94 -16.48 5.03
C GLU A 199 -25.54 -17.26 3.78
N VAL A 200 -26.12 -16.89 2.64
CA VAL A 200 -25.74 -17.43 1.34
C VAL A 200 -24.38 -16.85 0.95
N SER A 201 -23.36 -17.70 0.92
CA SER A 201 -22.06 -17.35 0.34
C SER A 201 -22.28 -16.93 -1.12
N GLY A 202 -21.86 -15.72 -1.50
CA GLY A 202 -21.86 -15.26 -2.90
C GLY A 202 -23.06 -14.44 -3.40
N GLY A 203 -23.99 -13.99 -2.54
CA GLY A 203 -25.20 -13.26 -3.00
C GLY A 203 -25.05 -11.75 -3.27
N VAL A 204 -23.97 -11.12 -2.81
CA VAL A 204 -23.79 -9.65 -2.88
C VAL A 204 -22.47 -9.38 -3.58
N ALA A 205 -22.53 -8.84 -4.80
CA ALA A 205 -21.32 -8.57 -5.59
C ALA A 205 -20.56 -7.38 -5.01
N CYS A 206 -19.24 -7.52 -4.93
CA CYS A 206 -18.37 -6.40 -4.68
C CYS A 206 -17.77 -5.86 -5.96
N VAL A 207 -17.96 -4.55 -6.10
CA VAL A 207 -18.01 -3.88 -7.38
C VAL A 207 -19.14 -4.50 -8.12
#